data_AF-A0A0Q0ZDB2-F1
#
_entry.id   AF-A0A0Q0ZDB2-F1
#
_cell.length_a   1.000
_cell.length_b   1.000
_cell.length_c   1.000
_cell.angle_alpha   90.00
_cell.angle_beta   90.00
_cell.angle_gamma   90.00
#
_symmetry.space_group_name_H-M   'P 1'
#
loop_
_entity.id
_entity.type
_entity.pdbx_description
1 polymer ?
#
loop_
_entity_poly.entity_id
_entity_poly.type
_entity_poly.pdbx_seq_one_letter_code
_entity_poly.pdbx_strand_id
1 'polypeptide(L)'
;MPDEPLISLRKSIRQNIKTVMDFIDHNYLTRENDKTVKPDSLICMFCGSVGPITKEHILPRWTFQNDTERFFNITLNGQSQTYNKSTIPACAKCNSVLLNYLERKIQVLFTTADPKNVEFTSQDAQNIIRWLEIIDYKFHIMNISNRFLNLKNANHIPYLKNLPLYMLLPNKDYSPSRVLTEIRKILYRLSIKDKKLSLNSLVIFKTSNKSDHFFHTLNDFIFLELAKYGIAIFYFYSKSFKNSEMAYKAAMKIVKEVY
;
A
#
# COMPACT_ATOMS: atom_id res chain seq x y z
N MET A 1 25.74 5.09 -5.53
CA MET A 1 24.89 5.12 -6.74
C MET A 1 23.86 6.22 -6.58
N PRO A 2 23.71 7.14 -7.56
CA PRO A 2 22.64 8.11 -7.53
C PRO A 2 21.27 7.41 -7.48
N ASP A 3 20.26 8.06 -6.92
CA ASP A 3 18.86 7.59 -6.77
C ASP A 3 18.12 7.42 -8.13
N GLU A 4 18.83 7.00 -9.17
CA GLU A 4 18.34 6.87 -10.54
C GLU A 4 17.11 5.95 -10.68
N PRO A 5 17.04 4.77 -10.03
CA PRO A 5 15.81 3.96 -10.06
C PRO A 5 14.61 4.67 -9.43
N LEU A 6 14.80 5.43 -8.35
CA LEU A 6 13.71 6.19 -7.71
C LEU A 6 13.28 7.39 -8.56
N ILE A 7 14.22 8.02 -9.29
CA ILE A 7 13.90 9.06 -10.27
C ILE A 7 13.11 8.46 -11.43
N SER A 8 13.55 7.31 -11.95
CA SER A 8 12.91 6.58 -13.05
C SER A 8 11.48 6.18 -12.68
N LEU A 9 11.26 5.60 -11.50
CA LEU A 9 9.93 5.25 -10.99
C LEU A 9 8.99 6.46 -10.97
N ARG A 10 9.45 7.59 -10.41
CA ARG A 10 8.62 8.81 -10.32
C ARG A 10 8.33 9.43 -11.67
N LYS A 11 9.27 9.38 -12.61
CA LYS A 11 9.04 9.83 -14.00
C LYS A 11 8.00 8.94 -14.69
N SER A 12 8.17 7.62 -14.59
CA SER A 12 7.25 6.65 -15.18
C SER A 12 5.84 6.78 -14.61
N ILE A 13 5.68 6.97 -13.30
CA ILE A 13 4.37 7.22 -12.69
C ILE A 13 3.77 8.50 -13.30
N ARG A 14 4.47 9.64 -13.24
CA ARG A 14 3.95 10.93 -13.75
C ARG A 14 3.52 10.90 -15.21
N GLN A 15 4.34 10.31 -16.07
CA GLN A 15 4.07 10.23 -17.49
C GLN A 15 2.86 9.35 -17.83
N ASN A 16 2.54 8.37 -16.97
CA ASN A 16 1.53 7.36 -17.26
C ASN A 16 0.35 7.38 -16.28
N ILE A 17 0.20 8.42 -15.44
CA ILE A 17 -0.94 8.56 -14.53
C ILE A 17 -2.24 8.44 -15.32
N LYS A 18 -2.38 9.19 -16.42
CA LYS A 18 -3.60 9.16 -17.23
C LYS A 18 -3.91 7.74 -17.72
N THR A 19 -2.94 7.06 -18.33
CA THR A 19 -3.10 5.69 -18.83
C THR A 19 -3.57 4.72 -17.74
N VAL A 20 -2.95 4.77 -16.56
CA VAL A 20 -3.34 3.91 -15.43
C VAL A 20 -4.73 4.26 -14.91
N MET A 21 -5.03 5.56 -14.78
CA MET A 21 -6.33 6.04 -14.32
C MET A 21 -7.47 5.65 -15.28
N ASP A 22 -7.27 5.87 -16.58
CA ASP A 22 -8.24 5.54 -17.62
C ASP A 22 -8.47 4.02 -17.64
N PHE A 23 -7.41 3.21 -17.53
CA PHE A 23 -7.56 1.75 -17.42
C PHE A 23 -8.39 1.35 -16.19
N ILE A 24 -8.12 1.94 -15.03
CA ILE A 24 -8.86 1.64 -13.80
C ILE A 24 -10.34 2.01 -13.95
N ASP A 25 -10.61 3.18 -14.51
CA ASP A 25 -11.98 3.65 -14.70
C ASP A 25 -12.76 2.69 -15.60
N HIS A 26 -12.27 2.42 -16.81
CA HIS A 26 -12.97 1.60 -17.80
C HIS A 26 -13.12 0.13 -17.36
N ASN A 27 -12.15 -0.42 -16.62
CA ASN A 27 -12.10 -1.87 -16.36
C ASN A 27 -12.51 -2.27 -14.94
N TYR A 28 -12.62 -1.32 -14.00
CA TYR A 28 -12.99 -1.66 -12.62
C TYR A 28 -14.12 -0.80 -12.06
N LEU A 29 -14.35 0.41 -12.57
CA LEU A 29 -15.30 1.34 -11.97
C LEU A 29 -16.52 1.61 -12.86
N THR A 30 -16.29 2.00 -14.11
CA THR A 30 -17.34 2.27 -15.09
C THR A 30 -18.10 0.99 -15.41
N ARG A 31 -19.42 1.12 -15.50
CA ARG A 31 -20.33 0.02 -15.80
C ARG A 31 -20.99 0.26 -17.14
N GLU A 32 -20.95 -0.78 -17.98
CA GLU A 32 -21.72 -0.83 -19.21
C GLU A 32 -22.85 -1.83 -19.00
N ASN A 33 -24.11 -1.41 -19.17
CA ASN A 33 -25.30 -2.25 -18.95
C ASN A 33 -25.31 -2.95 -17.58
N ASP A 34 -25.00 -2.21 -16.51
CA ASP A 34 -24.88 -2.70 -15.12
C ASP A 34 -23.84 -3.81 -14.89
N LYS A 35 -22.96 -4.06 -15.85
CA LYS A 35 -21.87 -5.04 -15.75
C LYS A 35 -20.53 -4.32 -15.72
N THR A 36 -19.66 -4.78 -14.83
CA THR A 36 -18.24 -4.40 -14.84
C THR A 36 -17.54 -5.14 -15.98
N VAL A 37 -16.87 -4.39 -16.86
CA VAL A 37 -16.01 -4.94 -17.91
C VAL A 37 -14.82 -5.60 -17.25
N LYS A 38 -14.50 -6.86 -17.60
CA LYS A 38 -13.22 -7.45 -17.17
C LYS A 38 -12.18 -7.06 -18.23
N PRO A 39 -10.99 -6.61 -17.85
CA PRO A 39 -9.98 -6.27 -18.84
C PRO A 39 -9.56 -7.52 -19.62
N ASP A 40 -9.56 -7.42 -20.95
CA ASP A 40 -9.04 -8.45 -21.85
C ASP A 40 -7.52 -8.60 -21.73
N SER A 41 -6.82 -7.51 -21.39
CA SER A 41 -5.40 -7.49 -21.12
C SER A 41 -5.07 -6.63 -19.91
N LEU A 42 -4.08 -7.06 -19.12
CA LEU A 42 -3.61 -6.31 -17.95
C LEU A 42 -2.51 -5.33 -18.37
N ILE A 43 -2.43 -4.21 -17.66
CA ILE A 43 -1.32 -3.26 -17.76
C ILE A 43 -0.49 -3.23 -16.48
N CYS A 44 0.73 -2.71 -16.57
CA CYS A 44 1.50 -2.40 -15.37
C CYS A 44 0.84 -1.25 -14.60
N MET A 45 0.47 -1.49 -13.35
CA MET A 45 -0.22 -0.50 -12.51
C MET A 45 0.70 0.65 -12.05
N PHE A 46 1.97 0.66 -12.42
CA PHE A 46 2.91 1.74 -12.10
C PHE A 46 3.27 2.60 -13.31
N CYS A 47 3.43 1.99 -14.48
CA CYS A 47 3.91 2.69 -15.68
C CYS A 47 3.01 2.53 -16.91
N GLY A 48 1.86 1.88 -16.79
CA GLY A 48 0.87 1.73 -17.86
C GLY A 48 1.29 0.83 -19.03
N SER A 49 2.44 0.17 -18.97
CA SER A 49 2.92 -0.68 -20.06
C SER A 49 2.06 -1.94 -20.23
N VAL A 50 1.78 -2.32 -21.48
CA VAL A 50 1.00 -3.52 -21.88
C VAL A 50 1.85 -4.77 -22.14
N GLY A 51 3.18 -4.68 -21.94
CA GLY A 51 4.09 -5.82 -22.13
C GLY A 51 3.89 -6.94 -21.09
N PRO A 52 4.76 -7.98 -21.07
CA PRO A 52 4.64 -9.08 -20.13
C PRO A 52 4.45 -8.61 -18.67
N ILE A 53 3.31 -8.98 -18.10
CA ILE A 53 2.89 -8.60 -16.75
C ILE A 53 3.31 -9.68 -15.77
N THR A 54 4.04 -9.27 -14.74
CA THR A 54 4.39 -10.05 -13.56
C THR A 54 3.45 -9.72 -12.40
N LYS A 55 3.59 -10.47 -11.30
CA LYS A 55 2.83 -10.29 -10.07
C LYS A 55 3.69 -9.59 -9.03
N GLU A 56 3.39 -8.34 -8.74
CA GLU A 56 4.04 -7.55 -7.70
C GLU A 56 3.35 -7.77 -6.36
N HIS A 57 4.08 -8.13 -5.31
CA HIS A 57 3.47 -8.33 -3.99
C HIS A 57 3.03 -7.02 -3.36
N ILE A 58 1.87 -7.04 -2.69
CA ILE A 58 1.36 -5.88 -1.93
C ILE A 58 2.33 -5.54 -0.81
N LEU A 59 2.55 -6.52 0.06
CA LEU A 59 3.55 -6.48 1.12
C LEU A 59 4.71 -7.39 0.72
N PRO A 60 5.96 -6.90 0.78
CA PRO A 60 7.11 -7.71 0.41
C PRO A 60 7.22 -8.94 1.32
N ARG A 61 7.50 -10.12 0.76
CA ARG A 61 7.49 -11.37 1.55
C ARG A 61 8.46 -11.39 2.73
N TRP A 62 9.56 -10.64 2.62
CA TRP A 62 10.56 -10.53 3.68
C TRP A 62 10.03 -9.84 4.95
N THR A 63 8.96 -9.05 4.86
CA THR A 63 8.35 -8.37 6.03
C THR A 63 7.73 -9.34 7.04
N PHE A 64 7.41 -10.57 6.61
CA PHE A 64 6.82 -11.61 7.46
C PHE A 64 7.60 -12.92 7.36
N GLN A 65 8.90 -12.86 7.08
CA GLN A 65 9.77 -14.05 7.02
C GLN A 65 9.29 -15.14 6.05
N ASN A 66 8.57 -14.77 4.98
CA ASN A 66 7.89 -15.70 4.07
C ASN A 66 6.84 -16.61 4.74
N ASP A 67 6.41 -16.31 5.96
CA ASP A 67 5.37 -17.02 6.66
C ASP A 67 4.04 -16.92 5.89
N THR A 68 3.57 -18.08 5.45
CA THR A 68 2.39 -18.21 4.60
C THR A 68 1.09 -18.29 5.40
N GLU A 69 1.19 -18.47 6.72
CA GLU A 69 0.07 -18.59 7.66
C GLU A 69 -0.34 -17.24 8.23
N ARG A 70 0.36 -16.16 7.88
CA ARG A 70 -0.04 -14.81 8.25
C ARG A 70 -1.04 -14.24 7.27
N PHE A 71 -2.09 -13.65 7.83
CA PHE A 71 -3.17 -13.01 7.08
C PHE A 71 -3.38 -11.57 7.55
N PHE A 72 -3.81 -10.71 6.64
CA PHE A 72 -4.53 -9.50 7.02
C PHE A 72 -6.01 -9.78 6.84
N ASN A 73 -6.81 -9.30 7.78
CA ASN A 73 -8.25 -9.27 7.60
C ASN A 73 -8.59 -8.11 6.67
N ILE A 74 -9.26 -8.41 5.56
CA ILE A 74 -9.89 -7.36 4.77
C ILE A 74 -11.12 -6.89 5.56
N THR A 75 -11.02 -5.70 6.13
CA THR A 75 -12.03 -5.04 6.97
C THR A 75 -13.43 -5.02 6.34
N LEU A 76 -13.48 -5.08 5.01
CA LEU A 76 -14.68 -4.95 4.18
C LEU A 76 -15.60 -6.15 4.11
N ASN A 77 -15.07 -7.36 4.36
CA ASN A 77 -15.83 -8.57 4.09
C ASN A 77 -15.55 -9.72 5.05
N GLY A 78 -14.82 -9.45 6.13
CA GLY A 78 -14.35 -10.48 7.06
C GLY A 78 -13.47 -11.55 6.41
N GLN A 79 -13.02 -11.34 5.18
CA GLN A 79 -12.18 -12.30 4.47
C GLN A 79 -10.72 -12.05 4.82
N SER A 80 -10.10 -13.07 5.39
CA SER A 80 -8.66 -13.12 5.58
C SER A 80 -7.98 -13.34 4.24
N GLN A 81 -7.03 -12.47 3.87
CA GLN A 81 -6.14 -12.70 2.75
C GLN A 81 -4.71 -12.89 3.26
N THR A 82 -4.01 -13.87 2.68
CA THR A 82 -2.61 -14.09 3.06
C THR A 82 -1.75 -12.96 2.50
N TYR A 83 -0.78 -12.51 3.31
CA TYR A 83 0.17 -11.48 2.89
C TYR A 83 0.95 -11.88 1.63
N ASN A 84 1.38 -13.14 1.59
CA ASN A 84 2.29 -13.67 0.58
C ASN A 84 1.64 -13.96 -0.79
N LYS A 85 0.30 -14.05 -0.90
CA LYS A 85 -0.40 -14.32 -2.17
C LYS A 85 -1.01 -13.07 -2.78
N SER A 86 -1.14 -12.00 -1.99
CA SER A 86 -1.71 -10.74 -2.44
C SER A 86 -0.75 -10.03 -3.38
N THR A 87 -1.19 -9.80 -4.62
CA THR A 87 -0.36 -9.21 -5.68
C THR A 87 -1.16 -8.29 -6.60
N ILE A 88 -0.48 -7.32 -7.23
CA ILE A 88 -1.02 -6.51 -8.34
C ILE A 88 -0.22 -6.70 -9.64
N PRO A 89 -0.82 -6.36 -10.81
CA PRO A 89 -0.12 -6.33 -12.08
C PRO A 89 1.02 -5.31 -12.14
N ALA A 90 2.22 -5.75 -12.52
CA ALA A 90 3.36 -4.86 -12.78
C ALA A 90 4.21 -5.43 -13.92
N CYS A 91 4.92 -4.58 -14.67
CA CYS A 91 5.92 -5.08 -15.62
C CYS A 91 7.23 -5.43 -14.91
N ALA A 92 8.07 -6.27 -15.54
CA ALA A 92 9.35 -6.70 -14.99
C ALA A 92 10.27 -5.53 -14.58
N LYS A 93 10.27 -4.43 -15.35
CA LYS A 93 11.04 -3.23 -15.01
C LYS A 93 10.56 -2.59 -13.70
N CYS A 94 9.26 -2.39 -13.53
CA CYS A 94 8.72 -1.79 -12.31
C CYS A 94 8.93 -2.71 -11.11
N ASN A 95 8.51 -3.97 -11.21
CA ASN A 95 8.62 -4.97 -10.15
C ASN A 95 10.08 -5.24 -9.77
N SER A 96 10.85 -5.85 -10.67
CA SER A 96 12.12 -6.48 -10.32
C SER A 96 13.31 -5.52 -10.29
N VAL A 97 13.17 -4.33 -10.87
CA VAL A 97 14.23 -3.31 -10.90
C VAL A 97 13.88 -2.12 -10.01
N LEU A 98 12.80 -1.39 -10.31
CA LEU A 98 12.54 -0.11 -9.67
C LEU A 98 12.04 -0.23 -8.22
N LEU A 99 11.04 -1.08 -7.99
CA LEU A 99 10.47 -1.31 -6.66
C LEU A 99 11.45 -2.11 -5.79
N ASN A 100 12.01 -3.19 -6.33
CA ASN A 100 13.02 -4.00 -5.65
C ASN A 100 14.25 -3.20 -5.20
N TYR A 101 14.67 -2.18 -5.96
CA TYR A 101 15.75 -1.29 -5.53
C TYR A 101 15.44 -0.59 -4.20
N LEU A 102 14.24 -0.03 -4.07
CA LEU A 102 13.82 0.61 -2.83
C LEU A 102 13.72 -0.41 -1.70
N GLU A 103 13.09 -1.56 -1.95
CA GLU A 103 12.91 -2.60 -0.94
C GLU A 103 14.25 -3.14 -0.41
N ARG A 104 15.25 -3.34 -1.28
CA ARG A 104 16.60 -3.74 -0.85
C ARG A 104 17.26 -2.67 0.01
N LYS A 105 17.09 -1.38 -0.30
CA LYS A 105 17.58 -0.30 0.56
C LYS A 105 16.93 -0.35 1.94
N ILE A 106 15.61 -0.55 2.01
CA ILE A 106 14.88 -0.65 3.28
C ILE A 106 15.31 -1.88 4.10
N GLN A 107 15.49 -3.04 3.44
CA GLN A 107 15.97 -4.23 4.12
C GLN A 107 17.36 -4.04 4.73
N VAL A 108 18.30 -3.45 3.97
CA VAL A 108 19.64 -3.14 4.48
C VAL A 108 19.51 -2.20 5.68
N LEU A 109 18.75 -1.12 5.53
CA LEU A 109 18.52 -0.13 6.57
C LEU A 109 18.02 -0.75 7.88
N PHE A 110 17.01 -1.64 7.82
CA PHE A 110 16.48 -2.31 9.01
C PHE A 110 17.42 -3.38 9.57
N THR A 111 18.23 -4.01 8.72
CA THR A 111 19.21 -5.02 9.18
C THR A 111 20.39 -4.37 9.90
N THR A 112 20.79 -3.16 9.50
CA THR A 112 21.92 -2.44 10.08
C THR A 112 21.54 -1.49 11.20
N ALA A 113 20.23 -1.26 11.42
CA ALA A 113 19.76 -0.41 12.51
C ALA A 113 20.13 -1.00 13.87
N ASP A 114 20.60 -0.16 14.79
CA ASP A 114 20.86 -0.60 16.17
C ASP A 114 19.51 -0.86 16.88
N PRO A 115 19.23 -2.09 17.33
CA PRO A 115 18.00 -2.40 18.06
C PRO A 115 17.89 -1.69 19.42
N LYS A 116 18.97 -1.06 19.91
CA LYS A 116 18.98 -0.27 21.14
C LYS A 116 18.76 1.21 20.89
N ASN A 117 19.15 1.73 19.72
CA ASN A 117 18.94 3.11 19.34
C ASN A 117 18.53 3.22 17.86
N VAL A 118 17.23 3.22 17.60
CA VAL A 118 16.67 3.28 16.24
C VAL A 118 16.76 4.72 15.73
N GLU A 119 17.95 5.11 15.30
CA GLU A 119 18.19 6.41 14.66
C GLU A 119 18.30 6.24 13.15
N PHE A 120 17.41 6.92 12.43
CA PHE A 120 17.44 6.99 10.98
C PHE A 120 17.76 8.39 10.53
N THR A 121 18.60 8.53 9.49
CA THR A 121 18.82 9.83 8.88
C THR A 121 17.53 10.35 8.25
N SER A 122 17.45 11.67 8.03
CA SER A 122 16.31 12.25 7.30
C SER A 122 16.10 11.58 5.93
N GLN A 123 17.18 11.18 5.25
CA GLN A 123 17.06 10.52 3.95
C GLN A 123 16.51 9.09 4.07
N ASP A 124 16.91 8.36 5.10
CA ASP A 124 16.42 7.02 5.40
C ASP A 124 14.93 7.04 5.74
N ALA A 125 14.51 7.93 6.64
CA ALA A 125 13.11 8.13 6.99
C ALA A 125 12.25 8.48 5.76
N GLN A 126 12.76 9.33 4.86
CA GLN A 126 12.07 9.61 3.61
C GLN A 126 11.96 8.38 2.68
N ASN A 127 12.96 7.50 2.66
CA ASN A 127 12.88 6.25 1.88
C ASN A 127 11.86 5.28 2.48
N ILE A 128 11.80 5.18 3.81
CA ILE A 128 10.76 4.42 4.51
C ILE A 128 9.38 4.96 4.14
N ILE A 129 9.18 6.28 4.18
CA ILE A 129 7.91 6.91 3.75
C ILE A 129 7.55 6.53 2.32
N ARG A 130 8.49 6.63 1.37
CA ARG A 130 8.24 6.24 -0.04
C ARG A 130 7.80 4.79 -0.14
N TRP A 131 8.44 3.90 0.62
CA TRP A 131 8.09 2.48 0.64
C TRP A 131 6.68 2.24 1.19
N LEU A 132 6.33 2.89 2.31
CA LEU A 132 5.00 2.79 2.93
C LEU A 132 3.89 3.37 2.05
N GLU A 133 4.14 4.47 1.34
CA GLU A 133 3.18 5.05 0.38
C GLU A 133 2.97 4.15 -0.84
N ILE A 134 4.01 3.44 -1.31
CA ILE A 134 3.91 2.45 -2.37
C ILE A 134 3.05 1.27 -1.91
N ILE A 135 3.23 0.81 -0.67
CA ILE A 135 2.38 -0.24 -0.07
C ILE A 135 0.92 0.19 -0.03
N ASP A 136 0.63 1.41 0.40
CA ASP A 136 -0.74 1.96 0.39
C ASP A 136 -1.33 1.92 -1.02
N TYR A 137 -0.60 2.44 -2.01
CA TYR A 137 -1.03 2.40 -3.40
C TYR A 137 -1.36 0.98 -3.87
N LYS A 138 -0.50 0.00 -3.54
CA LYS A 138 -0.73 -1.41 -3.86
C LYS A 138 -2.04 -1.92 -3.22
N PHE A 139 -2.29 -1.59 -1.96
CA PHE A 139 -3.57 -1.93 -1.30
C PHE A 139 -4.78 -1.29 -1.96
N HIS A 140 -4.68 -0.03 -2.39
CA HIS A 140 -5.75 0.62 -3.15
C HIS A 140 -6.06 -0.15 -4.43
N ILE A 141 -5.05 -0.42 -5.27
CA ILE A 141 -5.24 -1.16 -6.53
C ILE A 141 -5.77 -2.58 -6.29
N MET A 142 -5.29 -3.27 -5.26
CA MET A 142 -5.82 -4.57 -4.89
C MET A 142 -7.32 -4.50 -4.53
N ASN A 143 -7.73 -3.53 -3.71
CA ASN A 143 -9.15 -3.39 -3.32
C ASN A 143 -10.05 -2.93 -4.47
N ILE A 144 -9.49 -2.25 -5.48
CA ILE A 144 -10.22 -1.86 -6.69
C ILE A 144 -10.36 -3.04 -7.65
N SER A 145 -9.29 -3.83 -7.82
CA SER A 145 -9.28 -4.98 -8.72
C SER A 145 -10.01 -6.20 -8.14
N ASN A 146 -10.03 -6.35 -6.81
CA ASN A 146 -10.79 -7.39 -6.12
C ASN A 146 -12.27 -7.00 -6.08
N ARG A 147 -13.11 -7.94 -6.53
CA ARG A 147 -14.57 -7.82 -6.46
C ARG A 147 -15.07 -8.32 -5.11
N PHE A 148 -16.24 -7.84 -4.70
CA PHE A 148 -16.95 -8.40 -3.57
C PHE A 148 -17.24 -9.89 -3.79
N LEU A 149 -16.59 -10.74 -3.00
CA LEU A 149 -16.90 -12.17 -2.94
C LEU A 149 -17.93 -12.36 -1.81
N ASN A 150 -19.05 -13.01 -2.12
CA ASN A 150 -20.06 -13.32 -1.12
C ASN A 150 -19.44 -14.11 0.04
N LEU A 151 -19.79 -13.74 1.28
CA LEU A 151 -19.52 -14.56 2.46
C LEU A 151 -20.20 -15.93 2.27
N LYS A 152 -19.50 -17.01 2.63
CA LYS A 152 -20.00 -18.40 2.45
C LYS A 152 -21.36 -18.66 3.11
N ASN A 153 -21.81 -17.81 4.04
CA ASN A 153 -23.02 -17.97 4.84
C ASN A 153 -23.97 -16.74 4.84
N ALA A 154 -23.79 -15.77 3.95
CA ALA A 154 -24.65 -14.57 3.90
C ALA A 154 -25.64 -14.61 2.73
N ASN A 155 -26.84 -14.04 2.92
CA ASN A 155 -27.84 -13.90 1.86
C ASN A 155 -27.23 -13.19 0.65
N HIS A 156 -27.32 -13.84 -0.52
CA HIS A 156 -26.71 -13.39 -1.75
C HIS A 156 -27.42 -12.12 -2.27
N ILE A 157 -26.73 -10.98 -2.28
CA ILE A 157 -27.21 -9.75 -2.94
C ILE A 157 -26.49 -9.65 -4.31
N PRO A 158 -27.15 -9.98 -5.44
CA PRO A 158 -26.50 -10.07 -6.76
C PRO A 158 -25.81 -8.77 -7.20
N TYR A 159 -26.35 -7.62 -6.78
CA TYR A 159 -25.83 -6.30 -7.11
C TYR A 159 -24.44 -6.02 -6.50
N LEU A 160 -24.18 -6.50 -5.27
CA LEU A 160 -22.94 -6.22 -4.55
C LEU A 160 -21.75 -7.01 -5.10
N LYS A 161 -21.98 -8.22 -5.64
CA LYS A 161 -20.95 -9.10 -6.24
C LYS A 161 -20.10 -8.40 -7.31
N ASN A 162 -20.68 -7.41 -7.99
CA ASN A 162 -20.04 -6.71 -9.10
C ASN A 162 -19.49 -5.33 -8.67
N LEU A 163 -19.43 -5.01 -7.37
CA LEU A 163 -18.77 -3.80 -6.88
C LEU A 163 -17.32 -4.09 -6.48
N PRO A 164 -16.37 -3.19 -6.79
CA PRO A 164 -15.06 -3.19 -6.18
C PRO A 164 -15.17 -3.14 -4.66
N LEU A 165 -14.34 -3.93 -3.97
CA LEU A 165 -14.28 -3.89 -2.50
C LEU A 165 -14.02 -2.46 -2.00
N TYR A 166 -13.23 -1.69 -2.73
CA TYR A 166 -12.93 -0.30 -2.41
C TYR A 166 -14.19 0.58 -2.20
N MET A 167 -15.26 0.37 -2.98
CA MET A 167 -16.49 1.16 -2.89
C MET A 167 -17.37 0.80 -1.69
N LEU A 168 -17.05 -0.30 -1.00
CA LEU A 168 -17.84 -0.82 0.11
C LEU A 168 -17.23 -0.48 1.47
N LEU A 169 -16.17 0.35 1.50
CA LEU A 169 -15.40 0.66 2.71
C LEU A 169 -16.30 1.35 3.75
N PRO A 170 -16.41 0.81 4.98
CA PRO A 170 -17.24 1.42 6.01
C PRO A 170 -16.77 2.86 6.29
N ASN A 171 -17.73 3.75 6.53
CA ASN A 171 -17.52 5.18 6.81
C ASN A 171 -16.88 5.99 5.66
N LYS A 172 -16.92 5.46 4.44
CA LYS A 172 -16.44 6.19 3.27
C LYS A 172 -17.47 6.08 2.14
N ASP A 173 -18.26 7.14 1.96
CA ASP A 173 -19.22 7.30 0.85
C ASP A 173 -18.48 7.38 -0.50
N TYR A 174 -17.95 6.26 -0.99
CA TYR A 174 -17.15 6.25 -2.21
C TYR A 174 -18.01 6.05 -3.46
N SER A 175 -18.17 7.12 -4.25
CA SER A 175 -18.59 7.04 -5.65
C SER A 175 -17.41 6.74 -6.57
N PRO A 176 -17.61 6.22 -7.80
CA PRO A 176 -16.53 5.99 -8.77
C PRO A 176 -15.60 7.20 -8.94
N SER A 177 -16.16 8.40 -9.04
CA SER A 177 -15.39 9.65 -9.15
C SER A 177 -14.55 9.94 -7.91
N ARG A 178 -15.03 9.62 -6.71
CA ARG A 178 -14.24 9.73 -5.48
C ARG A 178 -13.12 8.71 -5.45
N VAL A 179 -13.36 7.46 -5.87
CA VAL A 179 -12.31 6.43 -6.00
C VAL A 179 -11.19 6.91 -6.91
N LEU A 180 -11.53 7.41 -8.11
CA LEU A 180 -10.55 7.95 -9.06
C LEU A 180 -9.77 9.14 -8.47
N THR A 181 -10.47 10.03 -7.77
CA THR A 181 -9.84 11.17 -7.10
C THR A 181 -8.81 10.74 -6.07
N GLU A 182 -9.13 9.73 -5.26
CA GLU A 182 -8.20 9.20 -4.25
C GLU A 182 -6.98 8.52 -4.88
N ILE A 183 -7.16 7.69 -5.92
CA ILE A 183 -6.02 7.08 -6.63
C ILE A 183 -5.12 8.16 -7.24
N ARG A 184 -5.71 9.19 -7.84
CA ARG A 184 -4.95 10.31 -8.41
C ARG A 184 -4.12 11.03 -7.35
N LYS A 185 -4.69 11.27 -6.16
CA LYS A 185 -3.95 11.85 -5.01
C LYS A 185 -2.78 10.96 -4.58
N ILE A 186 -2.97 9.64 -4.55
CA ILE A 186 -1.93 8.67 -4.18
C ILE A 186 -0.81 8.65 -5.22
N LEU A 187 -1.15 8.56 -6.51
CA LEU A 187 -0.17 8.60 -7.61
C LEU A 187 0.62 9.91 -7.59
N TYR A 188 -0.05 11.03 -7.31
CA TYR A 188 0.62 12.31 -7.10
C TYR A 188 1.59 12.24 -5.91
N ARG A 189 1.14 11.73 -4.77
CA ARG A 189 1.97 11.52 -3.57
C ARG A 189 3.21 10.70 -3.89
N LEU A 190 3.07 9.57 -4.60
CA LEU A 190 4.21 8.74 -5.03
C LEU A 190 5.21 9.48 -5.94
N SER A 191 4.75 10.47 -6.70
CA SER A 191 5.60 11.22 -7.62
C SER A 191 6.50 12.27 -6.95
N ILE A 192 6.18 12.66 -5.71
CA ILE A 192 6.88 13.70 -4.96
C ILE A 192 8.31 13.26 -4.66
N LYS A 193 9.28 14.14 -4.96
CA LYS A 193 10.69 13.91 -4.63
C LYS A 193 10.92 13.94 -3.13
N ASP A 194 10.68 15.08 -2.50
CA ASP A 194 11.07 15.37 -1.13
C ASP A 194 9.95 14.97 -0.18
N LYS A 195 10.26 14.13 0.81
CA LYS A 195 9.30 13.64 1.81
C LYS A 195 9.49 14.29 3.18
N LYS A 196 10.28 15.36 3.28
CA LYS A 196 10.56 16.06 4.55
C LYS A 196 9.30 16.50 5.30
N LEU A 197 8.30 17.00 4.59
CA LEU A 197 7.04 17.44 5.20
C LEU A 197 6.25 16.31 5.87
N SER A 198 6.54 15.06 5.50
CA SER A 198 5.89 13.86 6.04
C SER A 198 6.71 13.18 7.16
N LEU A 199 7.88 13.72 7.53
CA LEU A 199 8.73 13.12 8.56
C LEU A 199 8.04 13.09 9.92
N ASN A 200 7.32 14.16 10.29
CA ASN A 200 6.57 14.21 11.53
C ASN A 200 5.33 13.29 11.53
N SER A 201 5.03 12.62 10.42
CA SER A 201 3.95 11.65 10.31
C SER A 201 4.44 10.21 10.43
N LEU A 202 5.76 10.01 10.44
CA LEU A 202 6.42 8.73 10.59
C LEU A 202 6.86 8.55 12.04
N VAL A 203 6.44 7.45 12.63
CA VAL A 203 6.82 7.03 13.96
C VAL A 203 7.51 5.69 13.84
N ILE A 204 8.75 5.61 14.32
CA ILE A 204 9.49 4.36 14.38
C ILE A 204 9.95 4.18 15.81
N PHE A 205 9.71 3.00 16.36
CA PHE A 205 10.07 2.68 17.73
C PHE A 205 10.46 1.21 17.84
N LYS A 206 11.13 0.88 18.93
CA LYS A 206 11.54 -0.48 19.23
C LYS A 206 10.33 -1.33 19.62
N THR A 207 10.34 -2.58 19.20
CA THR A 207 9.48 -3.62 19.75
C THR A 207 10.27 -4.76 20.37
N SER A 208 9.69 -5.39 21.40
CA SER A 208 10.12 -6.66 21.97
C SER A 208 9.20 -7.82 21.61
N ASN A 209 8.16 -7.58 20.80
CA ASN A 209 7.22 -8.61 20.39
C ASN A 209 7.93 -9.65 19.51
N LYS A 210 7.63 -10.93 19.76
CA LYS A 210 8.19 -12.06 18.99
C LYS A 210 7.45 -12.33 17.69
N SER A 211 6.25 -11.75 17.55
CA SER A 211 5.38 -11.92 16.41
C SER A 211 5.35 -10.63 15.60
N ASP A 212 5.38 -10.72 14.27
CA ASP A 212 5.08 -9.56 13.42
C ASP A 212 3.58 -9.22 13.53
N HIS A 213 3.23 -7.94 13.56
CA HIS A 213 1.85 -7.47 13.59
C HIS A 213 1.65 -6.44 12.48
N PHE A 214 0.47 -6.46 11.85
CA PHE A 214 0.15 -5.54 10.78
C PHE A 214 -1.32 -5.18 10.80
N PHE A 215 -1.60 -3.88 10.67
CA PHE A 215 -2.93 -3.38 10.40
C PHE A 215 -2.82 -2.02 9.72
N HIS A 216 -3.82 -1.67 8.92
CA HIS A 216 -3.81 -0.42 8.16
C HIS A 216 -5.23 0.05 7.89
N THR A 217 -5.35 1.34 7.61
CA THR A 217 -6.57 1.95 7.07
C THR A 217 -6.19 2.77 5.85
N LEU A 218 -6.76 2.43 4.69
CA LEU A 218 -6.48 3.06 3.40
C LEU A 218 -6.53 4.60 3.48
N ASN A 219 -5.47 5.27 3.01
CA ASN A 219 -5.27 6.73 3.06
C ASN A 219 -5.25 7.37 4.47
N ASP A 220 -5.37 6.62 5.57
CA ASP A 220 -5.24 7.15 6.92
C ASP A 220 -3.89 6.76 7.52
N PHE A 221 -3.65 5.47 7.74
CA PHE A 221 -2.41 5.00 8.35
C PHE A 221 -2.04 3.55 8.02
N ILE A 222 -0.79 3.20 8.31
CA ILE A 222 -0.25 1.84 8.29
C ILE A 222 0.55 1.59 9.57
N PHE A 223 0.41 0.39 10.13
CA PHE A 223 1.26 -0.13 11.19
C PHE A 223 1.92 -1.43 10.75
N LEU A 224 3.23 -1.50 10.92
CA LEU A 224 4.08 -2.67 10.64
C LEU A 224 4.98 -2.91 11.84
N GLU A 225 4.77 -4.00 12.53
CA GLU A 225 5.68 -4.52 13.54
C GLU A 225 6.49 -5.66 12.95
N LEU A 226 7.81 -5.46 12.89
CA LEU A 226 8.75 -6.38 12.25
C LEU A 226 9.65 -6.98 13.34
N ALA A 227 9.22 -8.08 13.93
CA ALA A 227 9.89 -8.77 15.04
C ALA A 227 11.32 -9.18 14.67
N LYS A 228 11.56 -9.58 13.41
CA LYS A 228 12.90 -9.91 12.89
C LYS A 228 13.91 -8.79 13.12
N TYR A 229 13.47 -7.54 13.00
CA TYR A 229 14.33 -6.36 13.11
C TYR A 229 14.19 -5.67 14.48
N GLY A 230 13.24 -6.10 15.33
CA GLY A 230 12.95 -5.43 16.60
C GLY A 230 12.38 -4.02 16.43
N ILE A 231 11.76 -3.73 15.28
CA ILE A 231 11.27 -2.40 14.90
C ILE A 231 9.76 -2.45 14.65
N ALA A 232 9.05 -1.46 15.20
CA ALA A 232 7.67 -1.15 14.86
C ALA A 232 7.59 0.22 14.16
N ILE A 233 6.77 0.30 13.12
CA ILE A 233 6.63 1.45 12.25
C ILE A 233 5.16 1.81 12.19
N PHE A 234 4.85 3.06 12.46
CA PHE A 234 3.53 3.64 12.26
C PHE A 234 3.66 4.86 11.35
N TYR A 235 2.85 4.94 10.31
CA TYR A 235 2.87 6.09 9.40
C TYR A 235 1.47 6.58 9.08
N PHE A 236 1.26 7.88 9.22
CA PHE A 236 0.04 8.56 8.81
C PHE A 236 0.18 9.10 7.38
N TYR A 237 -0.68 8.64 6.48
CA TYR A 237 -0.64 9.02 5.06
C TYR A 237 -1.14 10.44 4.78
N SER A 238 -2.09 10.91 5.58
CA SER A 238 -2.80 12.18 5.36
C SER A 238 -2.70 13.18 6.51
N LYS A 239 -2.29 12.74 7.71
CA LYS A 239 -2.13 13.60 8.88
C LYS A 239 -0.69 14.05 9.01
N SER A 240 -0.48 15.33 9.27
CA SER A 240 0.80 15.92 9.66
C SER A 240 0.76 16.38 11.11
N PHE A 241 1.89 16.33 11.77
CA PHE A 241 2.01 16.70 13.17
C PHE A 241 3.07 17.80 13.34
N LYS A 242 2.91 18.62 14.38
CA LYS A 242 3.86 19.68 14.71
C LYS A 242 5.22 19.10 15.14
N ASN A 243 5.21 17.96 15.82
CA ASN A 243 6.40 17.25 16.28
C ASN A 243 6.16 15.72 16.32
N SER A 244 7.25 14.97 16.44
CA SER A 244 7.24 13.50 16.49
C SER A 244 6.52 12.94 17.73
N GLU A 245 6.56 13.64 18.87
CA GLU A 245 5.90 13.21 20.11
C GLU A 245 4.38 13.17 19.96
N MET A 246 3.78 14.18 19.32
CA MET A 246 2.35 14.19 19.01
C MET A 246 1.96 13.05 18.08
N ALA A 247 2.78 12.76 17.07
CA ALA A 247 2.56 11.63 16.16
C ALA A 247 2.65 10.29 16.91
N TYR A 248 3.62 10.15 17.80
CA TYR A 248 3.77 8.96 18.65
C TYR A 248 2.54 8.75 19.55
N LYS A 249 2.07 9.80 20.25
CA LYS A 249 0.86 9.71 21.10
C LYS A 249 -0.38 9.31 20.29
N ALA A 250 -0.55 9.89 19.10
CA ALA A 250 -1.67 9.54 18.21
C ALA A 250 -1.57 8.10 17.71
N ALA A 251 -0.38 7.64 17.31
CA ALA A 251 -0.12 6.27 16.88
C ALA A 251 -0.43 5.28 18.00
N MET A 252 0.10 5.51 19.20
CA MET A 252 -0.09 4.62 20.35
C MET A 252 -1.55 4.53 20.81
N LYS A 253 -2.35 5.60 20.63
CA LYS A 253 -3.79 5.53 20.88
C LYS A 253 -4.47 4.51 19.94
N ILE A 254 -4.18 4.59 18.65
CA ILE A 254 -4.73 3.66 17.65
C ILE A 254 -4.23 2.24 17.90
N VAL A 255 -2.94 2.07 18.20
CA VAL A 255 -2.37 0.75 18.52
C VAL A 255 -3.15 0.11 19.67
N LYS A 256 -3.38 0.82 20.79
CA LYS A 256 -4.13 0.30 21.95
C LYS A 256 -5.62 -0.01 21.69
N GLU A 257 -6.21 0.61 20.67
CA GLU A 257 -7.61 0.36 20.31
C GLU A 257 -7.75 -0.90 19.43
N VAL A 258 -6.70 -1.24 18.67
CA VAL A 258 -6.69 -2.36 17.71
C VAL A 258 -5.98 -3.60 18.28
N TYR A 259 -4.99 -3.39 19.16
CA TYR A 259 -4.14 -4.38 19.82
C TYR A 259 -4.33 -4.31 21.33
#